data_AF-A0A522PZ88-F1
#
_entry.id   AF-A0A522PZ88-F1
#
_cell.length_a   1.000
_cell.length_b   1.000
_cell.length_c   1.000
_cell.angle_alpha   90.00
_cell.angle_beta   90.00
_cell.angle_gamma   90.00
#
_symmetry.space_group_name_H-M   'P 1'
#
loop_
_entity.id
_entity.type
_entity.pdbx_description
1 polymer ?
#
loop_
_entity_poly.entity_id
_entity_poly.type
_entity_poly.pdbx_seq_one_letter_code
_entity_poly.pdbx_strand_id
1 'polypeptide(L)' 'MDITESKEVEVESELPQVTPEQQQRQRERESLELSRARVQNELAAATHPHYRSSLEAALGYLEEKIAACK' A
#
# COMPACT_ATOMS: atom_id res chain seq x y z
N MET A 1 -47.61 17.84 10.79
CA MET A 1 -46.62 18.93 10.88
C MET A 1 -46.26 19.01 12.33
N ASP A 2 -45.03 18.63 12.67
CA ASP A 2 -44.23 19.17 13.77
C ASP A 2 -42.87 18.46 13.67
N ILE A 3 -41.95 19.19 13.05
CA ILE A 3 -40.59 18.77 12.72
C ILE A 3 -39.71 19.36 13.81
N THR A 4 -39.39 18.57 14.81
CA THR A 4 -38.30 18.77 15.78
C THR A 4 -37.99 17.35 16.25
N GLU A 5 -36.77 16.84 16.37
CA GLU A 5 -35.48 17.42 16.63
C GLU A 5 -34.54 16.22 16.54
N SER A 6 -33.55 16.27 15.67
CA SER A 6 -32.37 15.41 15.77
C SER A 6 -31.26 16.14 15.03
N LYS A 7 -30.86 17.23 15.68
CA LYS A 7 -29.52 17.80 15.71
C LYS A 7 -28.54 17.02 14.83
N GLU A 8 -28.41 17.49 13.60
CA GLU A 8 -27.31 17.12 12.72
C GLU A 8 -26.05 17.55 13.46
N VAL A 9 -25.33 16.57 13.97
CA VAL A 9 -24.02 16.82 14.57
C VAL A 9 -23.11 17.12 13.40
N GLU A 10 -22.93 18.41 13.14
CA GLU A 10 -21.81 18.97 12.41
C GLU A 10 -20.52 18.46 13.07
N VAL A 11 -20.01 17.34 12.57
CA VAL A 11 -18.63 16.95 12.82
C VAL A 11 -17.81 17.62 11.73
N GLU A 12 -17.47 18.89 11.95
CA GLU A 12 -16.27 19.51 11.40
C GLU A 12 -15.10 18.59 11.79
N SER A 13 -14.84 17.65 10.90
CA SER A 13 -13.65 16.82 10.96
C SER A 13 -12.67 17.48 10.02
N GLU A 14 -11.78 18.30 10.60
CA GLU A 14 -10.49 18.69 10.05
C GLU A 14 -9.59 17.46 9.85
N LEU A 15 -10.12 16.43 9.19
CA LEU A 15 -9.32 15.33 8.69
C LEU A 15 -8.52 15.93 7.54
N PRO A 16 -7.17 15.83 7.56
CA PRO A 16 -6.38 16.20 6.42
C PRO A 16 -6.94 15.40 5.24
N GLN A 17 -7.61 16.12 4.33
CA GLN A 17 -8.24 15.56 3.14
C GLN A 17 -7.11 14.93 2.33
N VAL A 18 -6.85 13.65 2.58
CA VAL A 18 -5.82 12.90 1.88
C VAL A 18 -6.23 12.96 0.42
N THR A 19 -5.56 13.81 -0.34
CA THR A 19 -5.98 14.09 -1.70
C THR A 19 -6.01 12.77 -2.46
N PRO A 20 -6.87 12.59 -3.47
CA PRO A 20 -6.91 11.35 -4.24
C PRO A 20 -5.53 10.95 -4.78
N GLU A 21 -4.65 11.92 -5.06
CA GLU A 21 -3.24 11.71 -5.41
C GLU A 21 -2.38 11.17 -4.26
N GLN A 22 -2.60 11.62 -3.03
CA GLN A 22 -1.93 11.05 -1.85
C GLN A 22 -2.41 9.63 -1.56
N GLN A 23 -3.71 9.35 -1.69
CA GLN A 23 -4.24 8.00 -1.55
C GLN A 23 -3.71 7.07 -2.64
N GLN A 24 -3.61 7.54 -3.88
CA GLN A 24 -3.06 6.77 -4.98
C GLN A 24 -1.59 6.41 -4.74
N ARG A 25 -0.76 7.37 -4.30
CA ARG A 25 0.64 7.10 -3.93
C ARG A 25 0.75 6.11 -2.78
N GLN A 26 -0.15 6.19 -1.81
CA GLN A 26 -0.17 5.27 -0.67
C GLN A 26 -0.55 3.85 -1.10
N ARG A 27 -1.55 3.70 -1.95
CA ARG A 27 -1.94 2.40 -2.55
C ARG A 27 -0.84 1.81 -3.43
N GLU A 28 -0.17 2.63 -4.21
CA GLU A 28 0.96 2.21 -5.04
C GLU A 28 2.09 1.67 -4.16
N ARG A 29 2.43 2.40 -3.10
CA ARG A 29 3.41 1.95 -2.12
C ARG A 29 2.99 0.65 -1.44
N GLU A 30 1.75 0.56 -0.95
CA GLU A 30 1.21 -0.66 -0.33
C GLU A 30 1.25 -1.86 -1.30
N SER A 31 0.92 -1.63 -2.57
CA SER A 31 0.98 -2.66 -3.62
C SER A 31 2.41 -3.16 -3.87
N LEU A 32 3.39 -2.24 -3.87
CA LEU A 32 4.80 -2.59 -3.98
C LEU A 32 5.29 -3.35 -2.74
N GLU A 33 4.91 -2.91 -1.53
CA GLU A 33 5.25 -3.59 -0.27
C GLU A 33 4.62 -4.99 -0.18
N LEU A 34 3.38 -5.16 -0.64
CA LEU A 34 2.71 -6.47 -0.71
C LEU A 34 3.43 -7.40 -1.69
N SER A 35 3.82 -6.87 -2.85
CA SER A 35 4.57 -7.61 -3.87
C SER A 35 5.93 -8.05 -3.33
N ARG A 36 6.63 -7.17 -2.60
CA ARG A 36 7.90 -7.48 -1.91
C ARG A 36 7.71 -8.65 -0.94
N ALA A 37 6.69 -8.59 -0.08
CA ALA A 37 6.41 -9.66 0.88
C ALA A 37 6.10 -11.00 0.18
N ARG A 38 5.37 -10.97 -0.94
CA ARG A 38 5.08 -12.18 -1.73
C ARG A 38 6.34 -12.79 -2.32
N VAL A 39 7.22 -11.99 -2.92
CA VAL A 39 8.49 -12.45 -3.49
C VAL A 39 9.40 -13.02 -2.39
N GLN A 40 9.43 -12.42 -1.20
CA GLN A 40 10.16 -12.96 -0.04
C GLN A 40 9.63 -14.33 0.39
N ASN A 41 8.31 -14.49 0.45
CA ASN A 41 7.69 -15.79 0.77
C ASN A 41 7.98 -16.83 -0.32
N GLU A 42 7.89 -16.45 -1.60
CA GLU A 42 8.26 -17.32 -2.72
C GLU A 42 9.74 -17.70 -2.66
N LEU A 43 10.63 -16.79 -2.29
CA LEU A 43 12.06 -17.05 -2.15
C LEU A 43 12.36 -18.00 -0.98
N ALA A 44 11.61 -17.89 0.11
CA ALA A 44 11.70 -18.82 1.24
C ALA A 44 11.20 -20.23 0.86
N ALA A 45 10.13 -20.32 0.05
CA ALA A 45 9.60 -21.58 -0.44
C ALA A 45 10.40 -22.16 -1.63
N ALA A 46 11.12 -21.32 -2.37
CA ALA A 46 11.86 -21.71 -3.56
C ALA A 46 13.07 -22.57 -3.19
N THR A 47 13.06 -23.80 -3.69
CA THR A 47 14.14 -24.77 -3.59
C THR A 47 15.06 -24.77 -4.82
N HIS A 48 14.61 -24.19 -5.94
CA HIS A 48 15.37 -24.18 -7.19
C HIS A 48 16.31 -22.96 -7.26
N PRO A 49 17.63 -23.15 -7.44
CA PRO A 49 18.62 -22.06 -7.39
C PRO A 49 18.42 -21.00 -8.48
N HIS A 50 18.09 -21.40 -9.71
CA HIS A 50 17.80 -20.45 -10.79
C HIS A 50 16.55 -19.61 -10.51
N TYR A 51 15.50 -20.23 -9.96
CA TYR A 51 14.26 -19.52 -9.62
C TYR A 51 14.48 -18.54 -8.47
N ARG A 52 15.27 -18.93 -7.45
CA ARG A 52 15.68 -18.03 -6.36
C ARG A 52 16.42 -16.82 -6.87
N SER A 53 17.39 -16.99 -7.78
CA SER A 53 18.15 -15.86 -8.33
C SER A 53 17.25 -14.87 -9.07
N SER A 54 16.25 -15.35 -9.81
CA SER A 54 15.22 -14.48 -10.42
C SER A 54 14.37 -13.75 -9.39
N LEU A 55 13.99 -14.42 -8.28
CA LEU A 55 13.23 -13.81 -7.19
C LEU A 55 14.06 -12.76 -6.43
N GLU A 56 15.36 -12.99 -6.23
CA GLU A 56 16.27 -12.01 -5.62
C GLU A 56 16.38 -10.75 -6.48
N ALA A 57 16.53 -10.92 -7.80
CA ALA A 57 16.55 -9.79 -8.74
C ALA A 57 15.22 -9.02 -8.73
N ALA A 58 14.09 -9.73 -8.74
CA ALA A 58 12.76 -9.12 -8.64
C ALA A 58 12.58 -8.39 -7.31
N LEU A 59 13.08 -8.96 -6.21
CA LEU A 59 13.03 -8.34 -4.89
C LEU A 59 13.82 -7.04 -4.85
N GLY A 60 15.05 -7.04 -5.39
CA GLY A 60 15.89 -5.84 -5.48
C GLY A 60 15.21 -4.72 -6.27
N TYR A 61 14.57 -5.04 -7.40
CA TYR A 61 13.81 -4.07 -8.18
C TYR A 61 12.62 -3.48 -7.42
N LEU A 62 11.88 -4.33 -6.69
CA LEU A 62 10.76 -3.88 -5.86
C LEU A 62 11.24 -2.97 -4.73
N GLU A 63 12.34 -3.30 -4.07
CA GLU A 63 12.93 -2.48 -3.00
C GLU A 63 13.43 -1.13 -3.51
N GLU A 64 14.05 -1.10 -4.69
CA GLU A 64 14.47 0.15 -5.34
C GLU A 64 13.27 1.05 -5.65
N LYS A 65 12.18 0.49 -6.18
CA LYS A 65 10.93 1.23 -6.41
C LYS A 65 10.31 1.75 -5.13
N ILE A 66 10.26 0.94 -4.08
CA ILE A 66 9.72 1.37 -2.77
C ILE A 66 10.59 2.49 -2.19
N ALA A 67 11.91 2.41 -2.33
CA ALA A 67 12.84 3.45 -1.89
C ALA A 67 12.66 4.75 -2.67
N ALA A 68 12.39 4.67 -3.98
CA ALA A 68 12.11 5.82 -4.83
C ALA A 68 10.73 6.47 -4.57
N CYS A 69 9.79 5.74 -3.94
CA CYS A 69 8.48 6.25 -3.53
C CYS A 69 8.46 6.94 -2.14
N LYS A 70 9.62 7.14 -1.50
CA LYS A 70 9.76 7.94 -0.27
C LYS A 70 9.76 9.43 -0.56
#